data_AF-A0A518IH99-F1
#
_entry.id   AF-A0A518IH99-F1
#
_cell.length_a   1.000
_cell.length_b   1.000
_cell.length_c   1.000
_cell.angle_alpha   90.00
_cell.angle_beta   90.00
_cell.angle_gamma   90.00
#
_symmetry.space_group_name_H-M   'P 1'
#
loop_
_entity.id
_entity.type
_entity.pdbx_description
1 polymer ?
#
loop_
_entity_poly.entity_id
_entity_poly.type
_entity_poly.pdbx_seq_one_letter_code
_entity_poly.pdbx_strand_id
1 'polypeptide(L)'
;MSSELLDPSNVASIYEEAPLEADRHKWIESQKNGSDLGNLAISDWYANHWYYFCIGKKIEHLLGNRCWQEFSETRFGFLKSLALENDLLADRILDRIFWLRMENLDIIIWAREWSLPLERVIDILELIDINSARLEPVLT
;
A
#
# COMPACT_ATOMS: atom_id res chain seq x y z
N MET A 1 20.74 -3.78 -22.69
CA MET A 1 19.94 -3.90 -21.45
C MET A 1 18.57 -4.34 -21.90
N SER A 2 18.34 -5.66 -21.86
CA SER A 2 17.16 -6.27 -22.45
C SER A 2 15.94 -5.90 -21.61
N SER A 3 14.99 -5.21 -22.23
CA SER A 3 13.63 -5.05 -21.71
C SER A 3 12.99 -6.44 -21.74
N GLU A 4 13.13 -7.18 -20.64
CA GLU A 4 12.14 -8.22 -20.33
C GLU A 4 10.84 -7.46 -20.07
N LEU A 5 10.04 -7.33 -21.13
CA LEU A 5 8.65 -6.92 -21.02
C LEU A 5 8.03 -7.82 -19.96
N LEU A 6 7.50 -7.22 -18.89
CA LEU A 6 6.76 -7.95 -17.88
C LEU A 6 5.70 -8.78 -18.61
N ASP A 7 5.71 -10.10 -18.36
CA ASP A 7 4.72 -10.99 -18.94
C ASP A 7 3.32 -10.48 -18.52
N PRO A 8 2.45 -10.09 -19.47
CA PRO A 8 1.13 -9.57 -19.15
C PRO A 8 0.26 -10.58 -18.39
N SER A 9 0.61 -11.88 -18.41
CA SER A 9 -0.05 -12.90 -17.58
C SER A 9 0.33 -12.82 -16.09
N ASN A 10 1.29 -11.97 -15.71
CA ASN A 10 1.82 -11.84 -14.36
C ASN A 10 1.46 -10.50 -13.69
N VAL A 11 0.62 -9.68 -14.33
CA VAL A 11 0.13 -8.42 -13.78
C VAL A 11 -1.20 -8.67 -13.06
N ALA A 12 -1.30 -8.20 -11.82
CA ALA A 12 -2.51 -8.34 -11.01
C ALA A 12 -3.33 -7.05 -10.97
N SER A 13 -4.63 -7.19 -10.67
CA SER A 13 -5.57 -6.10 -10.52
C SER A 13 -5.97 -5.90 -9.06
N ILE A 14 -5.82 -4.68 -8.56
CA ILE A 14 -6.30 -4.31 -7.22
C ILE A 14 -7.81 -4.51 -7.14
N TYR A 15 -8.54 -4.20 -8.21
CA TYR A 15 -10.00 -4.33 -8.26
C TYR A 15 -10.48 -5.78 -8.30
N GLU A 16 -9.65 -6.73 -8.75
CA GLU A 16 -9.96 -8.16 -8.69
C GLU A 16 -9.64 -8.75 -7.31
N GLU A 17 -8.61 -8.25 -6.61
CA GLU A 17 -8.27 -8.72 -5.27
C GLU A 17 -9.13 -8.12 -4.16
N ALA A 18 -9.59 -6.88 -4.33
CA ALA A 18 -10.32 -6.18 -3.29
C ALA A 18 -11.61 -6.89 -2.82
N PRO A 19 -12.45 -7.46 -3.70
CA PRO A 19 -13.62 -8.24 -3.26
C PRO A 19 -13.26 -9.43 -2.38
N LEU A 20 -12.12 -10.11 -2.67
CA LEU A 20 -11.66 -11.25 -1.89
C LEU A 20 -11.22 -10.83 -0.49
N GLU A 21 -10.53 -9.70 -0.38
CA GLU A 21 -10.11 -9.15 0.92
C GLU A 21 -11.32 -8.59 1.70
N ALA A 22 -12.29 -7.99 1.03
CA ALA A 22 -13.54 -7.55 1.64
C ALA A 22 -14.36 -8.74 2.18
N ASP A 23 -14.45 -9.84 1.43
CA ASP A 23 -15.10 -11.07 1.89
C ASP A 23 -14.37 -11.69 3.09
N ARG A 24 -13.04 -11.63 3.10
CA ARG A 24 -12.23 -12.04 4.25
C ARG A 24 -12.52 -11.18 5.47
N HIS A 25 -12.60 -9.86 5.33
CA HIS A 25 -12.99 -8.93 6.39
C HIS A 25 -14.38 -9.26 6.93
N LYS A 26 -15.37 -9.44 6.05
CA LYS A 26 -16.73 -9.87 6.41
C LYS A 26 -16.70 -11.15 7.24
N TRP A 27 -15.95 -12.16 6.81
CA TRP A 27 -15.84 -13.41 7.57
C TRP A 27 -15.26 -13.17 8.97
N ILE A 28 -14.16 -12.42 9.09
CA ILE A 28 -13.52 -12.11 10.38
C ILE A 28 -14.47 -11.37 11.31
N GLU A 29 -15.15 -10.32 10.84
CA GLU A 29 -16.06 -9.54 11.66
C GLU A 29 -17.33 -10.32 12.04
N SER A 30 -17.86 -11.14 11.13
CA SER A 30 -18.96 -12.05 11.44
C SER A 30 -18.59 -13.08 12.51
N GLN A 31 -17.34 -13.60 12.50
CA GLN A 31 -16.86 -14.48 13.57
C GLN A 31 -16.76 -13.76 14.92
N LYS A 32 -16.27 -12.52 14.94
CA LYS A 32 -16.17 -11.72 16.17
C LYS A 32 -17.54 -11.41 16.77
N ASN A 33 -18.54 -11.13 15.93
CA ASN A 33 -19.89 -10.77 16.37
C ASN A 33 -20.79 -11.98 16.65
N GLY A 34 -20.37 -13.20 16.27
CA GLY A 34 -21.16 -14.42 16.42
C GLY A 34 -22.39 -14.49 15.50
N SER A 35 -22.45 -13.64 14.48
CA SER A 35 -23.55 -13.57 13.50
C SER A 35 -23.05 -13.07 12.15
N ASP A 36 -23.71 -13.42 11.06
CA ASP A 36 -23.37 -12.88 9.74
C ASP A 36 -23.72 -11.39 9.64
N LEU A 37 -22.72 -10.55 9.35
CA LEU A 37 -22.85 -9.12 9.13
C LEU A 37 -23.19 -8.77 7.67
N GLY A 38 -23.04 -9.72 6.75
CA GLY A 38 -23.40 -9.55 5.34
C GLY A 38 -22.77 -8.31 4.70
N ASN A 39 -23.59 -7.55 3.97
CA ASN A 39 -23.15 -6.37 3.22
C ASN A 39 -22.67 -5.22 4.09
N LEU A 40 -23.08 -5.13 5.36
CA LEU A 40 -22.64 -4.06 6.25
C LEU A 40 -21.11 -4.12 6.47
N ALA A 41 -20.55 -5.31 6.64
CA ALA A 41 -19.11 -5.48 6.78
C ALA A 41 -18.36 -5.18 5.47
N ILE A 42 -18.95 -5.45 4.31
CA ILE A 42 -18.36 -5.10 3.02
C ILE A 42 -18.30 -3.58 2.84
N SER A 43 -19.41 -2.88 3.10
CA SER A 43 -19.45 -1.42 3.04
C SER A 43 -18.48 -0.77 4.03
N ASP A 44 -18.38 -1.32 5.24
CA ASP A 44 -17.41 -0.90 6.25
C ASP A 44 -15.96 -1.05 5.75
N TRP A 45 -15.62 -2.18 5.11
CA TRP A 45 -14.30 -2.41 4.55
C TRP A 45 -13.92 -1.37 3.49
N TYR A 46 -14.81 -1.12 2.53
CA TYR A 46 -14.53 -0.11 1.50
C TYR A 46 -14.44 1.31 2.08
N ALA A 47 -15.22 1.63 3.12
CA ALA A 47 -15.17 2.95 3.75
C ALA A 47 -13.90 3.17 4.59
N ASN A 48 -13.45 2.15 5.32
CA ASN A 48 -12.43 2.31 6.38
C ASN A 48 -11.08 1.63 6.07
N HIS A 49 -11.04 0.71 5.12
CA HIS A 49 -9.86 -0.13 4.84
C HIS A 49 -9.32 -0.01 3.42
N TRP A 50 -10.14 0.45 2.46
CA TRP A 50 -9.76 0.57 1.05
C TRP A 50 -8.44 1.31 0.82
N TYR A 51 -8.30 2.51 1.39
CA TYR A 51 -7.09 3.32 1.18
C TYR A 51 -5.82 2.61 1.67
N TYR A 52 -5.89 1.99 2.85
CA TYR A 52 -4.76 1.27 3.44
C TYR A 52 -4.44 -0.02 2.68
N PHE A 53 -5.45 -0.68 2.14
CA PHE A 53 -5.27 -1.80 1.22
C PHE A 53 -4.50 -1.36 -0.02
N CYS A 54 -4.88 -0.26 -0.66
CA CYS A 54 -4.18 0.30 -1.82
C CYS A 54 -2.73 0.71 -1.50
N ILE A 55 -2.46 1.29 -0.32
CA ILE A 55 -1.09 1.58 0.12
C ILE A 55 -0.26 0.30 0.20
N GLY A 56 -0.82 -0.77 0.78
CA GLY A 56 -0.14 -2.07 0.83
C GLY A 56 0.25 -2.58 -0.56
N LYS A 57 -0.69 -2.52 -1.51
CA LYS A 57 -0.43 -2.90 -2.91
C LYS A 57 0.60 -2.00 -3.59
N LYS A 58 0.59 -0.70 -3.27
CA LYS A 58 1.60 0.24 -3.76
C LYS A 58 3.00 -0.14 -3.28
N ILE A 59 3.15 -0.48 -2.00
CA ILE A 59 4.43 -0.89 -1.44
C ILE A 59 4.90 -2.22 -2.07
N GLU A 60 4.01 -3.20 -2.22
CA GLU A 60 4.33 -4.46 -2.94
C GLU A 60 4.83 -4.20 -4.36
N HIS A 61 4.19 -3.27 -5.08
CA HIS A 61 4.58 -2.84 -6.43
C HIS A 61 5.99 -2.26 -6.45
N LEU A 62 6.24 -1.31 -5.55
CA LEU A 62 7.48 -0.56 -5.48
C LEU A 62 8.68 -1.41 -5.03
N LEU A 63 8.44 -2.44 -4.19
CA LEU A 63 9.44 -3.43 -3.81
C LEU A 63 9.69 -4.48 -4.91
N GLY A 64 8.83 -4.56 -5.91
CA GLY A 64 8.94 -5.55 -6.99
C GLY A 64 8.39 -6.92 -6.61
N ASN A 65 7.58 -7.01 -5.55
CA ASN A 65 7.00 -8.28 -5.09
C ASN A 65 5.84 -8.73 -5.99
N ARG A 66 4.99 -7.78 -6.41
CA ARG A 66 3.87 -8.04 -7.32
C ARG A 66 3.55 -6.81 -8.15
N CYS A 67 3.42 -6.99 -9.46
CA CYS A 67 3.04 -5.90 -10.36
C CYS A 67 1.53 -5.70 -10.31
N TRP A 68 1.11 -4.44 -10.20
CA TRP A 68 -0.29 -4.02 -10.03
C TRP A 68 -0.60 -3.05 -11.17
N GLN A 69 -1.58 -3.38 -12.01
CA GLN A 69 -1.88 -2.62 -13.23
C GLN A 69 -2.37 -1.18 -12.95
N GLU A 70 -2.93 -0.93 -11.77
CA GLU A 70 -3.39 0.39 -11.34
C GLU A 70 -2.23 1.37 -11.07
N PHE A 71 -1.00 0.85 -10.99
CA PHE A 71 0.21 1.65 -10.85
C PHE A 71 1.09 1.55 -12.09
N SER A 72 1.89 2.61 -12.31
CA SER A 72 2.77 2.69 -13.47
C SER A 72 3.81 1.57 -13.48
N GLU A 73 3.89 0.81 -14.57
CA GLU A 73 4.87 -0.26 -14.78
C GLU A 73 6.32 0.20 -14.57
N THR A 74 6.65 1.45 -14.92
CA THR A 74 8.00 2.02 -14.76
C THR A 74 8.40 2.20 -13.29
N ARG A 75 7.43 2.12 -12.37
CA ARG A 75 7.64 2.21 -10.92
C ARG A 75 7.74 0.82 -10.28
N PHE A 76 7.53 -0.27 -11.02
CA PHE A 76 7.65 -1.63 -10.49
C PHE A 76 9.10 -1.93 -10.09
N GLY A 77 9.31 -2.39 -8.84
CA GLY A 77 10.66 -2.65 -8.31
C GLY A 77 11.53 -1.41 -8.17
N PHE A 78 10.95 -0.21 -8.19
CA PHE A 78 11.70 1.04 -8.16
C PHE A 78 12.47 1.27 -6.84
N LEU A 79 11.94 0.87 -5.69
CA LEU A 79 12.67 1.03 -4.43
C LEU A 79 13.85 0.06 -4.35
N LYS A 80 13.70 -1.13 -4.93
CA LYS A 80 14.76 -2.12 -5.06
C LYS A 80 15.90 -1.62 -5.95
N SER A 81 15.57 -0.98 -7.08
CA SER A 81 16.60 -0.44 -7.99
C SER A 81 17.38 0.74 -7.38
N LEU A 82 16.78 1.48 -6.46
CA LEU A 82 17.43 2.54 -5.69
C LEU A 82 18.24 2.04 -4.48
N ALA A 83 18.34 0.72 -4.29
CA ALA A 83 18.99 0.09 -3.15
C ALA A 83 18.46 0.55 -1.77
N LEU A 84 17.19 0.99 -1.73
CA LEU A 84 16.52 1.40 -0.48
C LEU A 84 16.26 0.23 0.46
N GLU A 85 16.31 -1.02 -0.02
CA GLU A 85 16.23 -2.23 0.82
C GLU A 85 17.30 -2.31 1.91
N ASN A 86 18.37 -1.51 1.82
CA ASN A 86 19.41 -1.42 2.84
C ASN A 86 19.40 -0.07 3.60
N ASP A 87 18.43 0.80 3.32
CA ASP A 87 18.28 2.08 4.01
C ASP A 87 17.36 1.91 5.22
N LEU A 88 17.98 1.80 6.41
CA LEU A 88 17.27 1.65 7.68
C LEU A 88 16.24 2.75 7.96
N LEU A 89 16.44 3.96 7.43
CA LEU A 89 15.45 5.03 7.57
C LEU A 89 14.25 4.78 6.66
N ALA A 90 14.49 4.33 5.43
CA ALA A 90 13.43 3.96 4.50
C ALA A 90 12.61 2.78 5.02
N ASP A 91 13.27 1.72 5.49
CA ASP A 91 12.60 0.57 6.12
C ASP A 91 11.71 1.01 7.29
N ARG A 92 12.24 1.89 8.16
CA ARG A 92 11.47 2.39 9.31
C ARG A 92 10.29 3.27 8.89
N ILE A 93 10.42 4.05 7.83
CA ILE A 93 9.31 4.84 7.27
C ILE A 93 8.25 3.91 6.68
N LEU A 94 8.65 2.89 5.92
CA LEU A 94 7.75 1.89 5.34
C LEU A 94 6.99 1.14 6.43
N ASP A 95 7.66 0.71 7.50
CA ASP A 95 7.02 0.05 8.65
C ASP A 95 5.95 0.93 9.30
N ARG A 96 6.23 2.23 9.45
CA ARG A 96 5.28 3.17 10.04
C ARG A 96 4.08 3.43 9.15
N ILE A 97 4.30 3.58 7.85
CA ILE A 97 3.22 3.72 6.88
C ILE A 97 2.34 2.46 6.89
N PHE A 98 2.95 1.27 6.81
CA PHE A 98 2.22 0.02 6.65
C PHE A 98 1.55 -0.45 7.95
N TRP A 99 2.29 -0.55 9.05
CA TRP A 99 1.79 -1.13 10.30
C TRP A 99 1.06 -0.13 11.18
N LEU A 100 1.45 1.16 11.15
CA LEU A 100 0.84 2.20 11.98
C LEU A 100 -0.13 3.09 11.20
N ARG A 101 -0.32 2.84 9.90
CA ARG A 101 -1.24 3.62 9.04
C ARG A 101 -0.93 5.12 9.01
N MET A 102 0.34 5.47 9.23
CA MET A 102 0.79 6.87 9.26
C MET A 102 0.79 7.46 7.86
N GLU A 103 0.22 8.66 7.71
CA GLU A 103 0.33 9.43 6.47
C GLU A 103 1.63 10.27 6.43
N ASN A 104 1.91 10.91 5.30
CA ASN A 104 3.11 11.73 5.13
C ASN A 104 3.29 12.78 6.24
N LEU A 105 2.20 13.42 6.68
CA LEU A 105 2.26 14.42 7.75
C LEU A 105 2.64 13.79 9.09
N ASP A 106 2.09 12.62 9.41
CA ASP A 106 2.42 11.90 10.65
C ASP A 106 3.90 11.51 10.65
N ILE A 107 4.44 11.06 9.52
CA ILE A 107 5.86 10.73 9.35
C ILE A 107 6.75 11.97 9.52
N ILE A 108 6.35 13.11 8.96
CA ILE A 108 7.09 14.38 9.08
C ILE A 108 7.12 14.85 10.55
N ILE A 109 5.98 14.79 11.24
CA ILE A 109 5.88 15.14 12.66
C ILE A 109 6.77 14.21 13.48
N TRP A 110 6.65 12.90 13.28
CA TRP A 110 7.48 11.90 13.94
C TRP A 110 8.98 12.14 13.71
N ALA A 111 9.38 12.41 12.46
CA ALA A 111 10.76 12.69 12.12
C ALA A 111 11.30 13.92 12.86
N ARG A 112 10.48 14.97 12.98
CA ARG A 112 10.82 16.18 13.73
C ARG A 112 10.99 15.89 15.23
N GLU A 113 10.05 15.16 15.84
CA GLU A 113 10.11 14.81 17.26
C GLU A 113 11.34 13.97 17.61
N TRP A 114 11.77 13.09 16.69
CA TRP A 114 12.92 12.22 16.86
C TRP A 114 14.23 12.79 16.31
N SER A 115 14.24 14.04 15.86
CA SER A 115 15.41 14.72 15.28
C SER A 115 16.05 13.94 14.12
N LEU A 116 15.22 13.32 13.27
CA LEU A 116 15.66 12.61 12.05
C LEU A 116 15.98 13.60 10.92
N PRO A 117 16.82 13.22 9.94
CA PRO A 117 17.18 14.10 8.82
C PRO A 117 15.97 14.35 7.92
N LEU A 118 15.29 15.48 8.12
CA LEU A 118 13.98 15.75 7.51
C LEU A 118 14.03 15.81 5.98
N GLU A 119 15.10 16.35 5.39
CA GLU A 119 15.29 16.36 3.93
C GLU A 119 15.26 14.93 3.37
N ARG A 120 16.01 14.02 4.00
CA ARG A 120 16.03 12.62 3.59
C ARG A 120 14.68 11.93 3.77
N VAL A 121 13.95 12.28 4.83
CA VAL A 121 12.59 11.76 5.06
C VAL A 121 11.66 12.21 3.92
N ILE A 122 11.73 13.47 3.53
CA ILE A 122 10.93 14.02 2.43
C ILE A 122 11.27 13.29 1.12
N ASP A 123 12.56 13.12 0.80
CA ASP A 123 12.98 12.36 -0.38
C ASP A 123 12.38 10.95 -0.41
N ILE A 124 12.41 10.24 0.73
CA ILE A 124 11.84 8.89 0.83
C ILE A 124 10.32 8.93 0.60
N LEU A 125 9.61 9.88 1.21
CA LEU A 125 8.16 10.02 1.04
C LEU A 125 7.78 10.36 -0.40
N GLU A 126 8.57 11.17 -1.10
CA GLU A 126 8.38 11.47 -2.53
C GLU A 126 8.62 10.25 -3.42
N LEU A 127 9.64 9.43 -3.08
CA LEU A 127 9.91 8.19 -3.80
C LEU A 127 8.77 7.18 -3.64
N ILE A 128 8.24 7.04 -2.42
CA ILE A 128 7.13 6.12 -2.14
C ILE A 128 5.82 6.65 -2.74
N ASP A 129 5.54 7.94 -2.62
CA ASP A 129 4.35 8.60 -3.16
C ASP A 129 3.05 7.85 -2.80
N ILE A 130 2.81 7.66 -1.49
CA ILE A 130 1.62 6.95 -0.98
C ILE A 130 0.31 7.64 -1.36
N ASN A 131 0.36 8.94 -1.71
CA ASN A 131 -0.82 9.67 -2.16
C ASN A 131 -1.32 9.17 -3.52
N SER A 132 -0.43 8.67 -4.39
CA SER A 132 -0.84 8.00 -5.64
C SER A 132 -1.62 6.70 -5.43
N ALA A 133 -1.67 6.17 -4.19
CA ALA A 133 -2.49 5.03 -3.82
C ALA A 133 -3.93 5.39 -3.44
N ARG A 134 -4.32 6.68 -3.49
CA ARG A 134 -5.72 7.14 -3.31
C ARG A 134 -6.56 6.82 -4.54
N LEU A 135 -6.76 5.53 -4.78
CA LEU A 135 -7.65 5.02 -5.82
C LEU A 135 -9.10 5.17 -5.37
N GLU A 136 -10.03 5.28 -6.30
CA GLU A 136 -11.46 5.26 -5.99
C GLU A 136 -11.94 3.81 -5.92
N PRO A 137 -12.70 3.43 -4.88
CA PRO A 137 -13.28 2.10 -4.82
C PRO A 137 -14.34 1.94 -5.92
N VAL A 138 -14.39 0.77 -6.55
CA VAL A 138 -15.52 0.42 -7.42
C VAL A 138 -16.68 0.07 -6.51
N LEU A 139 -17.56 1.04 -6.26
CA LEU A 139 -18.81 0.82 -5.55
C LEU A 139 -19.77 0.09 -6.52
N THR A 140 -19.95 -1.21 -6.29
CA THR A 140 -20.98 -2.03 -6.94
C THR A 140 -22.32 -1.98 -6.23
#